data_AF-A0A8H2VGC9-F1
#
_entry.id   AF-A0A8H2VGC9-F1
#
_cell.length_a   1.000
_cell.length_b   1.000
_cell.length_c   1.000
_cell.angle_alpha   90.00
_cell.angle_beta   90.00
_cell.angle_gamma   90.00
#
_symmetry.space_group_name_H-M   'P 1'
#
loop_
_entity.id
_entity.type
_entity.pdbx_description
1 polymer ?
#
loop_
_entity_poly.entity_id
_entity_poly.type
_entity_poly.pdbx_seq_one_letter_code
_entity_poly.pdbx_strand_id
1 'polypeptide(L)'
;MRSTHLDHMRLAVKLAKYALDHNETPVACVFVYEPTNEIIAYGMNDTNKSHTGIAHAEFMGIDQIQQRFGAENLVEILKDTVLYVTVEPCIMCASALKQLGIKRVCFGCGNERFGGNGTVLSINKDRSTISLNENITYDAIPGIYRKEAIMLLRYFYVRENDHAPKPRAKKERILDKESFPPMIWSIYIDRAVFAQEFGLENLIHYDENTDLTDVTNHGVAWELIDGNCDDILDSLETLRQNSQINSHKRVKSTK
;
A
#
# COMPACT_ATOMS: atom_id res chain seq x y z
N MET A 1 7.75 -10.59 12.57
CA MET A 1 7.01 -10.22 11.34
C MET A 1 6.85 -11.45 10.45
N ARG A 2 5.66 -11.72 9.89
CA ARG A 2 5.46 -12.83 8.94
C ARG A 2 6.27 -12.56 7.66
N SER A 3 7.10 -13.51 7.23
CA SER A 3 7.94 -13.38 6.02
C SER A 3 7.12 -12.98 4.78
N THR A 4 5.88 -13.46 4.69
CA THR A 4 4.96 -13.16 3.60
C THR A 4 4.64 -11.68 3.42
N HIS A 5 4.59 -10.88 4.50
CA HIS A 5 4.35 -9.44 4.38
C HIS A 5 5.53 -8.72 3.71
N LEU A 6 6.75 -9.15 4.01
CA LEU A 6 7.96 -8.60 3.40
C LEU A 6 8.01 -8.94 1.90
N ASP A 7 7.65 -10.17 1.53
CA ASP A 7 7.68 -10.60 0.12
C ASP A 7 6.69 -9.80 -0.74
N HIS A 8 5.46 -9.62 -0.26
CA HIS A 8 4.43 -8.86 -0.99
C HIS A 8 4.71 -7.36 -1.00
N MET A 9 5.16 -6.79 0.11
CA MET A 9 5.53 -5.38 0.14
C MET A 9 6.75 -5.09 -0.74
N ARG A 10 7.71 -6.02 -0.83
CA ARG A 10 8.84 -5.90 -1.76
C ARG A 10 8.37 -5.74 -3.21
N LEU A 11 7.32 -6.47 -3.62
CA LEU A 11 6.73 -6.32 -4.95
C LEU A 11 6.07 -4.94 -5.12
N ALA A 12 5.35 -4.45 -4.11
CA ALA A 12 4.78 -3.09 -4.13
C ALA A 12 5.87 -2.01 -4.23
N VAL A 13 7.00 -2.17 -3.53
CA VAL A 13 8.16 -1.26 -3.62
C VAL A 13 8.78 -1.28 -5.01
N LYS A 14 8.97 -2.46 -5.62
CA LYS A 14 9.45 -2.56 -7.01
C LYS A 14 8.50 -1.85 -7.98
N LEU A 15 7.18 -2.03 -7.82
CA LEU A 15 6.19 -1.36 -8.66
C LEU A 15 6.17 0.16 -8.44
N ALA A 16 6.40 0.62 -7.21
CA ALA A 16 6.53 2.05 -6.91
C ALA A 16 7.79 2.66 -7.53
N LYS A 17 8.91 1.91 -7.57
CA LYS A 17 10.11 2.31 -8.30
C LYS A 17 9.85 2.40 -9.81
N TYR A 18 9.13 1.43 -10.37
CA TYR A 18 8.70 1.50 -11.77
C TYR A 18 7.85 2.74 -12.05
N ALA A 19 6.86 3.02 -11.20
CA ALA A 19 6.04 4.23 -11.31
C ALA A 19 6.89 5.51 -11.27
N LEU A 20 7.85 5.57 -10.34
CA LEU A 20 8.81 6.67 -10.26
C LEU A 20 9.57 6.85 -11.58
N ASP A 21 10.15 5.79 -12.14
CA ASP A 21 10.90 5.84 -13.40
C ASP A 21 10.05 6.28 -14.59
N HIS A 22 8.74 6.03 -14.52
CA HIS A 22 7.75 6.43 -15.52
C HIS A 22 7.05 7.76 -15.20
N ASN A 23 7.68 8.61 -14.38
CA ASN A 23 7.22 9.95 -14.02
C ASN A 23 5.86 9.98 -13.31
N GLU A 24 5.53 8.94 -12.55
CA GLU A 24 4.39 8.90 -11.63
C GLU A 24 4.83 9.00 -10.17
N THR A 25 3.87 9.35 -9.31
CA THR A 25 4.12 9.33 -7.85
C THR A 25 4.39 7.88 -7.43
N PRO A 26 5.43 7.58 -6.62
CA PRO A 26 5.80 6.22 -6.20
C PRO A 26 4.86 5.64 -5.12
N VAL A 27 3.57 5.71 -5.37
CA VAL A 27 2.53 5.01 -4.63
C VAL A 27 2.10 3.84 -5.50
N ALA A 28 2.36 2.63 -5.01
CA ALA A 28 1.96 1.41 -5.68
C ALA A 28 1.52 0.36 -4.68
N CYS A 29 0.69 -0.57 -5.15
CA CYS A 29 0.10 -1.60 -4.35
C CYS A 29 -0.02 -2.95 -5.06
N VAL A 30 -0.13 -4.01 -4.25
CA VAL A 30 -0.50 -5.36 -4.68
C VAL A 30 -1.66 -5.87 -3.81
N PHE A 31 -2.64 -6.49 -4.45
CA PHE A 31 -3.78 -7.13 -3.79
C PHE A 31 -3.54 -8.62 -3.75
N VAL A 32 -3.54 -9.19 -2.55
CA VAL A 32 -3.27 -10.60 -2.29
C VAL A 32 -4.51 -11.27 -1.71
N TYR A 33 -5.00 -12.31 -2.36
CA TYR A 33 -6.08 -13.12 -1.82
C TYR A 33 -5.52 -14.02 -0.71
N GLU A 34 -5.89 -13.72 0.54
CA GLU A 34 -5.30 -14.34 1.72
C GLU A 34 -5.44 -15.88 1.77
N PRO A 35 -6.59 -16.48 1.39
CA PRO A 35 -6.77 -17.93 1.46
C PRO A 35 -5.77 -18.74 0.63
N THR A 36 -5.28 -18.20 -0.48
CA THR A 36 -4.31 -18.88 -1.37
C THR A 36 -2.94 -18.20 -1.39
N ASN A 37 -2.81 -17.03 -0.76
CA ASN A 37 -1.62 -16.18 -0.81
C ASN A 37 -1.22 -15.80 -2.26
N GLU A 38 -2.20 -15.71 -3.17
CA GLU A 38 -2.00 -15.37 -4.58
C GLU A 38 -2.24 -13.89 -4.84
N ILE A 39 -1.44 -13.30 -5.74
CA ILE A 39 -1.66 -11.93 -6.22
C ILE A 39 -2.82 -11.94 -7.22
N ILE A 40 -3.82 -11.09 -6.97
CA ILE A 40 -5.03 -11.01 -7.81
C ILE A 40 -5.13 -9.71 -8.61
N ALA A 41 -4.42 -8.67 -8.17
CA ALA A 41 -4.31 -7.39 -8.84
C ALA A 41 -3.11 -6.60 -8.30
N TYR A 42 -2.76 -5.55 -9.01
CA TYR A 42 -1.76 -4.57 -8.60
C TYR A 42 -2.18 -3.19 -9.10
N GLY A 43 -1.56 -2.14 -8.58
CA GLY A 43 -1.85 -0.79 -9.01
C GLY A 43 -0.71 0.16 -8.74
N MET A 44 -0.64 1.22 -9.53
CA MET A 44 0.24 2.36 -9.31
C MET A 44 -0.56 3.64 -9.52
N ASN A 45 -0.07 4.75 -8.98
CA ASN A 45 -0.69 6.04 -9.24
C ASN A 45 -0.70 6.33 -10.76
N ASP A 46 -1.82 6.86 -11.26
CA ASP A 46 -2.06 7.11 -12.69
C ASP A 46 -2.66 8.51 -12.91
N THR A 47 -2.44 9.43 -11.97
CA THR A 47 -3.02 10.79 -12.00
C THR A 47 -2.50 11.63 -13.16
N ASN A 48 -1.24 11.45 -13.56
CA ASN A 48 -0.63 12.17 -14.68
C ASN A 48 -1.18 11.70 -16.01
N LYS A 49 -1.38 10.38 -16.18
CA LYS A 49 -1.93 9.78 -17.41
C LYS A 49 -3.44 9.97 -17.53
N SER A 50 -4.18 9.78 -16.44
CA SER A 50 -5.65 9.92 -16.43
C SER A 50 -6.11 11.38 -16.44
N HIS A 51 -5.24 12.33 -16.06
CA HIS A 51 -5.56 13.73 -15.82
C HIS A 51 -6.68 13.93 -14.77
N THR A 52 -6.77 13.01 -13.81
CA THR A 52 -7.70 13.11 -12.68
C THR A 52 -6.96 13.05 -11.35
N GLY A 53 -7.49 13.71 -10.32
CA GLY A 53 -6.94 13.63 -8.96
C GLY A 53 -7.39 12.40 -8.17
N ILE A 54 -8.02 11.41 -8.82
CA ILE A 54 -8.63 10.24 -8.15
C ILE A 54 -8.05 8.90 -8.59
N ALA A 55 -7.26 8.86 -9.67
CA ALA A 55 -6.66 7.64 -10.22
C ALA A 55 -5.44 7.17 -9.39
N HIS A 56 -5.67 6.84 -8.12
CA HIS A 56 -4.66 6.30 -7.22
C HIS A 56 -4.47 4.80 -7.41
N ALA A 57 -3.34 4.29 -6.91
CA ALA A 57 -2.96 2.87 -7.02
C ALA A 57 -4.07 1.91 -6.59
N GLU A 58 -4.76 2.20 -5.49
CA GLU A 58 -5.83 1.36 -4.97
C GLU A 58 -7.01 1.25 -5.94
N PHE A 59 -7.37 2.35 -6.62
CA PHE A 59 -8.45 2.35 -7.61
C PHE A 59 -8.07 1.54 -8.85
N MET A 60 -6.82 1.61 -9.30
CA MET A 60 -6.34 0.77 -10.40
C MET A 60 -6.46 -0.72 -10.07
N GLY A 61 -6.05 -1.13 -8.87
CA GLY A 61 -6.16 -2.54 -8.46
C GLY A 61 -7.61 -2.98 -8.24
N ILE A 62 -8.48 -2.13 -7.67
CA ILE A 62 -9.92 -2.40 -7.55
C ILE A 62 -10.54 -2.61 -8.93
N ASP A 63 -10.20 -1.77 -9.92
CA ASP A 63 -10.68 -1.92 -11.29
C ASP A 63 -10.22 -3.25 -11.92
N GLN A 64 -8.96 -3.65 -11.74
CA GLN A 64 -8.48 -4.96 -12.19
C GLN A 64 -9.25 -6.14 -11.55
N ILE A 65 -9.54 -6.06 -10.24
CA ILE A 65 -10.33 -7.08 -9.53
C ILE A 65 -11.75 -7.11 -10.09
N GLN A 66 -12.38 -5.95 -10.27
CA GLN A 66 -13.73 -5.85 -10.83
C GLN A 66 -13.80 -6.43 -12.25
N GLN A 67 -12.83 -6.12 -13.10
CA GLN A 67 -12.75 -6.65 -14.46
C GLN A 67 -12.57 -8.17 -14.48
N ARG A 68 -11.80 -8.72 -13.53
CA ARG A 68 -11.52 -10.16 -13.46
C ARG A 68 -12.68 -10.97 -12.86
N PHE A 69 -13.28 -10.50 -11.78
CA PHE A 69 -14.23 -11.28 -10.98
C PHE A 69 -15.69 -10.82 -11.15
N GLY A 70 -15.94 -9.67 -11.78
CA GLY A 70 -17.26 -9.06 -11.89
C GLY A 70 -17.60 -8.18 -10.68
N ALA A 71 -18.40 -7.12 -10.91
CA ALA A 71 -18.80 -6.17 -9.87
C ALA A 71 -19.61 -6.84 -8.75
N GLU A 72 -20.38 -7.87 -9.07
CA GLU A 72 -21.18 -8.65 -8.13
C GLU A 72 -20.35 -9.49 -7.15
N ASN A 73 -19.10 -9.81 -7.50
CA ASN A 73 -18.19 -10.60 -6.65
C ASN A 73 -17.11 -9.72 -5.98
N LEU A 74 -17.03 -8.43 -6.31
CA LEU A 74 -15.97 -7.54 -5.84
C LEU A 74 -15.87 -7.52 -4.30
N VAL A 75 -17.01 -7.34 -3.61
CA VAL A 75 -17.07 -7.31 -2.14
C VAL A 75 -16.68 -8.68 -1.54
N GLU A 76 -17.12 -9.77 -2.17
CA GLU A 76 -16.81 -11.14 -1.73
C GLU A 76 -15.34 -11.53 -1.93
N ILE A 77 -14.65 -10.93 -2.89
CA ILE A 77 -13.21 -11.11 -3.07
C ILE A 77 -12.45 -10.22 -2.09
N LEU A 78 -12.84 -8.94 -1.95
CA LEU A 78 -12.10 -7.99 -1.12
C LEU A 78 -12.16 -8.32 0.38
N LYS A 79 -13.24 -8.95 0.86
CA LYS A 79 -13.34 -9.42 2.26
C LYS A 79 -12.23 -10.41 2.66
N ASP A 80 -11.65 -11.09 1.68
CA ASP A 80 -10.57 -12.07 1.85
C ASP A 80 -9.25 -11.57 1.24
N THR A 81 -9.16 -10.29 0.90
CA THR A 81 -7.99 -9.68 0.26
C THR A 81 -7.21 -8.79 1.23
N VAL A 82 -5.89 -8.98 1.25
CA VAL A 82 -4.93 -8.09 1.92
C VAL A 82 -4.32 -7.15 0.88
N LEU A 83 -4.39 -5.86 1.13
CA LEU A 83 -3.70 -4.84 0.32
C LEU A 83 -2.31 -4.60 0.90
N TYR A 84 -1.27 -4.62 0.07
CA TYR A 84 0.06 -4.12 0.41
C TYR A 84 0.33 -2.85 -0.41
N VAL A 85 0.60 -1.72 0.24
CA VAL A 85 0.79 -0.43 -0.44
C VAL A 85 1.98 0.33 0.14
N THR A 86 2.79 0.97 -0.69
CA THR A 86 4.03 1.63 -0.23
C THR A 86 3.77 2.82 0.71
N VAL A 87 2.68 3.55 0.47
CA VAL A 87 2.26 4.71 1.27
C VAL A 87 0.87 4.46 1.81
N GLU A 88 0.63 4.86 3.06
CA GLU A 88 -0.69 4.78 3.70
C GLU A 88 -1.80 5.30 2.75
N PRO A 89 -2.91 4.55 2.59
CA PRO A 89 -4.04 4.99 1.80
C PRO A 89 -4.52 6.37 2.24
N CYS A 90 -4.77 7.24 1.27
CA CYS A 90 -5.35 8.54 1.58
C CYS A 90 -6.81 8.37 2.08
N ILE A 91 -7.40 9.39 2.70
CA ILE A 91 -8.78 9.38 3.20
C ILE A 91 -9.78 8.83 2.17
N MET A 92 -9.64 9.22 0.90
CA MET A 92 -10.49 8.74 -0.20
C MET A 92 -10.31 7.23 -0.44
N CYS A 93 -9.07 6.76 -0.61
CA CYS A 93 -8.79 5.34 -0.85
C CYS A 93 -9.17 4.50 0.37
N ALA A 94 -8.86 4.96 1.59
CA ALA A 94 -9.23 4.31 2.83
C ALA A 94 -10.76 4.15 2.95
N SER A 95 -11.53 5.16 2.54
CA SER A 95 -13.00 5.11 2.52
C SER A 95 -13.51 4.12 1.48
N ALA A 96 -12.96 4.14 0.26
CA ALA A 96 -13.35 3.19 -0.80
C ALA A 96 -13.08 1.74 -0.38
N LEU A 97 -11.88 1.47 0.14
CA LEU A 97 -11.50 0.15 0.66
C LEU A 97 -12.42 -0.31 1.79
N LYS A 98 -12.82 0.60 2.69
CA LYS A 98 -13.77 0.29 3.76
C LYS A 98 -15.16 -0.04 3.23
N GLN A 99 -15.68 0.76 2.32
CA GLN A 99 -17.01 0.55 1.73
C GLN A 99 -17.06 -0.80 1.00
N LEU A 100 -15.98 -1.19 0.32
CA LEU A 100 -15.84 -2.48 -0.33
C LEU A 100 -15.48 -3.63 0.63
N GLY A 101 -15.25 -3.31 1.91
CA GLY A 101 -15.01 -4.24 2.99
C GLY A 101 -13.74 -5.07 2.83
N ILE A 102 -12.63 -4.42 2.45
CA ILE A 102 -11.29 -5.01 2.43
C ILE A 102 -10.99 -5.73 3.76
N LYS A 103 -10.29 -6.86 3.72
CA LYS A 103 -9.88 -7.57 4.94
C LYS A 103 -8.91 -6.76 5.79
N ARG A 104 -7.83 -6.31 5.15
CA ARG A 104 -6.64 -5.78 5.81
C ARG A 104 -5.83 -4.94 4.85
N VAL A 105 -5.18 -3.91 5.39
CA VAL A 105 -4.20 -3.09 4.69
C VAL A 105 -2.86 -3.18 5.42
N CYS A 106 -1.80 -3.48 4.68
CA CYS A 106 -0.42 -3.42 5.11
C CYS A 106 0.26 -2.29 4.33
N PHE A 107 0.97 -1.39 5.00
CA PHE A 107 1.62 -0.27 4.32
C PHE A 107 3.01 0.05 4.84
N GLY A 108 3.80 0.72 3.99
CA GLY A 108 5.14 1.16 4.32
C GLY A 108 5.16 2.40 5.19
N CYS A 109 5.19 3.58 4.57
CA CYS A 109 5.24 4.85 5.29
C CYS A 109 3.86 5.49 5.45
N GLY A 110 3.70 6.31 6.48
CA GLY A 110 2.50 7.13 6.67
C GLY A 110 2.31 8.16 5.56
N ASN A 111 1.09 8.68 5.43
CA ASN A 111 0.75 9.74 4.50
C ASN A 111 0.48 11.03 5.28
N GLU A 112 1.52 11.84 5.44
CA GLU A 112 1.54 13.03 6.31
C GLU A 112 0.48 14.08 5.97
N ARG A 113 -0.02 14.10 4.73
CA ARG A 113 -0.97 15.13 4.26
C ARG A 113 -2.39 14.61 4.18
N PHE A 114 -2.59 13.33 3.88
CA PHE A 114 -3.90 12.79 3.52
C PHE A 114 -4.19 11.42 4.13
N GLY A 115 -3.37 10.90 5.05
CA GLY A 115 -3.48 9.55 5.60
C GLY A 115 -4.83 9.25 6.24
N GLY A 116 -5.48 8.21 5.73
CA GLY A 116 -6.83 7.80 6.12
C GLY A 116 -6.88 6.63 7.11
N ASN A 117 -5.74 6.08 7.53
CA ASN A 117 -5.64 4.91 8.39
C ASN A 117 -4.95 5.20 9.73
N GLY A 118 -4.78 6.47 10.07
CA GLY A 118 -4.16 6.92 11.31
C GLY A 118 -3.60 8.33 11.21
N THR A 119 -2.80 8.64 10.18
CA THR A 119 -1.96 9.86 10.20
C THR A 119 -2.77 11.16 10.27
N VAL A 120 -3.86 11.25 9.49
CA VAL A 120 -4.77 12.42 9.53
C VAL A 120 -6.13 12.03 10.09
N LEU A 121 -6.72 10.96 9.55
CA LEU A 121 -7.97 10.37 10.03
C LEU A 121 -7.82 8.85 10.15
N SER A 122 -8.73 8.22 10.89
CA SER A 122 -8.83 6.75 11.01
C SER A 122 -10.12 6.25 10.36
N ILE A 123 -10.26 6.46 9.05
CA ILE A 123 -11.43 6.04 8.26
C ILE A 123 -11.68 4.54 8.41
N ASN A 124 -10.62 3.74 8.42
CA ASN A 124 -10.67 2.29 8.65
C ASN A 124 -11.42 1.87 9.93
N LYS A 125 -11.52 2.75 10.93
CA LYS A 125 -12.18 2.53 12.23
C LYS A 125 -13.37 3.47 12.49
N ASP A 126 -13.68 4.40 11.59
CA ASP A 126 -14.74 5.38 11.80
C ASP A 126 -16.14 4.73 11.87
N ARG A 127 -17.16 5.51 12.24
CA ARG A 127 -18.56 5.05 12.23
C ARG A 127 -19.39 5.63 11.09
N SER A 128 -18.85 6.62 10.38
CA SER A 128 -19.58 7.37 9.35
C SER A 128 -19.44 6.73 7.97
N THR A 129 -18.38 5.97 7.73
CA THR A 129 -18.17 5.21 6.50
C THR A 129 -18.71 3.79 6.70
N ILE A 130 -19.74 3.41 5.94
CA ILE A 130 -20.44 2.13 6.09
C ILE A 130 -19.91 1.10 5.09
N SER A 131 -19.54 -0.08 5.57
CA SER A 131 -19.15 -1.22 4.72
C SER A 131 -20.36 -1.86 4.06
N LEU A 132 -20.19 -2.34 2.83
CA LEU A 132 -21.19 -3.14 2.12
C LEU A 132 -21.24 -4.60 2.63
N ASN A 133 -20.28 -5.03 3.46
CA ASN A 133 -20.27 -6.33 4.10
C ASN A 133 -20.26 -6.23 5.64
N GLU A 134 -20.17 -7.38 6.30
CA GLU A 134 -20.16 -7.50 7.76
C GLU A 134 -18.89 -6.93 8.43
N ASN A 135 -17.81 -6.70 7.68
CA ASN A 135 -16.59 -6.10 8.20
C ASN A 135 -16.79 -4.59 8.39
N ILE A 136 -17.19 -4.19 9.59
CA ILE A 136 -17.41 -2.78 9.95
C ILE A 136 -16.09 -1.98 9.91
N THR A 137 -14.96 -2.64 10.16
CA THR A 137 -13.62 -2.04 10.22
C THR A 137 -12.58 -2.97 9.59
N TYR A 138 -11.39 -2.46 9.28
CA TYR A 138 -10.25 -3.27 8.85
C TYR A 138 -8.95 -2.89 9.56
N ASP A 139 -8.06 -3.87 9.70
CA ASP A 139 -6.72 -3.68 10.26
C ASP A 139 -5.82 -2.92 9.27
N ALA A 140 -5.08 -1.94 9.78
CA ALA A 140 -4.10 -1.18 9.02
C ALA A 140 -2.72 -1.33 9.68
N ILE A 141 -1.87 -2.19 9.11
CA ILE A 141 -0.55 -2.55 9.66
C ILE A 141 0.52 -1.67 9.00
N PRO A 142 1.19 -0.76 9.73
CA PRO A 142 2.17 0.15 9.16
C PRO A 142 3.59 -0.44 9.19
N GLY A 143 4.54 0.28 8.59
CA GLY A 143 5.97 0.14 8.89
C GLY A 143 6.75 -0.84 8.02
N ILE A 144 6.11 -1.55 7.09
CA ILE A 144 6.76 -2.61 6.29
C ILE A 144 7.49 -1.97 5.09
N TYR A 145 8.83 -2.07 5.00
CA TYR A 145 9.63 -1.30 4.02
C TYR A 145 9.38 0.22 4.09
N ARG A 146 9.18 0.74 5.31
CA ARG A 146 8.87 2.17 5.54
C ARG A 146 9.95 3.09 4.97
N LYS A 147 11.23 2.77 5.21
CA LYS A 147 12.33 3.63 4.80
C LYS A 147 12.46 3.68 3.27
N GLU A 148 12.24 2.55 2.59
CA GLU A 148 12.24 2.47 1.13
C GLU A 148 11.12 3.31 0.53
N ALA A 149 9.91 3.23 1.08
CA ALA A 149 8.79 4.07 0.65
C ALA A 149 9.08 5.58 0.84
N ILE A 150 9.67 5.97 1.99
CA ILE A 150 10.11 7.35 2.23
C ILE A 150 11.16 7.77 1.22
N MET A 151 12.16 6.92 0.94
CA MET A 151 13.23 7.24 0.00
C MET A 151 12.70 7.42 -1.43
N LEU A 152 11.79 6.57 -1.89
CA LEU A 152 11.16 6.74 -3.20
C LEU A 152 10.38 8.06 -3.29
N LEU A 153 9.62 8.43 -2.25
CA LEU A 153 8.96 9.74 -2.19
C LEU A 153 9.96 10.90 -2.22
N ARG A 154 11.08 10.79 -1.49
CA ARG A 154 12.14 11.81 -1.53
C ARG A 154 12.73 11.94 -2.93
N TYR A 155 12.99 10.82 -3.63
CA TYR A 155 13.42 10.84 -5.03
C TYR A 155 12.41 11.58 -5.92
N PHE A 156 11.12 11.29 -5.77
CA PHE A 156 10.06 11.98 -6.51
C PHE A 156 10.05 13.50 -6.24
N TYR A 157 10.17 13.93 -4.98
CA TYR A 157 10.11 15.35 -4.63
C TYR A 157 11.36 16.16 -5.03
N VAL A 158 12.51 15.51 -5.22
CA VAL A 158 13.73 16.14 -5.72
C VAL A 158 13.67 16.31 -7.24
N ARG A 159 12.97 15.44 -7.98
CA ARG A 159 12.74 15.62 -9.42
C ARG A 159 12.04 16.97 -9.70
N GLU A 160 12.49 17.64 -10.76
CA GLU A 160 11.82 18.84 -11.25
C GLU A 160 10.47 18.44 -11.85
N ASN A 161 9.43 19.21 -11.52
CA ASN A 161 8.13 19.04 -12.16
C ASN A 161 8.08 19.98 -13.36
N ASP A 162 8.49 19.46 -14.52
CA ASP A 162 8.53 20.22 -15.76
C ASP A 162 7.13 20.62 -16.27
N HIS A 163 6.07 19.99 -15.72
CA HIS A 163 4.68 20.31 -16.01
C HIS A 163 4.07 21.37 -15.08
N ALA A 164 4.82 21.86 -14.08
CA ALA A 164 4.33 22.93 -13.22
C ALA A 164 4.17 24.25 -14.01
N PRO A 165 3.05 25.00 -13.86
CA PRO A 165 2.83 26.26 -14.58
C PRO A 165 3.95 27.30 -14.36
N LYS A 166 4.65 27.20 -13.23
CA LYS A 166 5.86 27.95 -12.91
C LYS A 166 6.89 26.96 -12.35
N PRO A 167 7.77 26.41 -13.20
CA PRO A 167 8.83 25.52 -12.74
C PRO A 167 9.69 26.26 -11.72
N ARG A 168 9.76 25.73 -10.49
CA ARG A 168 10.74 26.20 -9.50
C ARG A 168 11.94 25.30 -9.62
N ALA A 169 13.10 25.85 -9.98
CA ALA A 169 14.35 25.11 -9.98
C ALA A 169 14.57 24.50 -8.58
N LYS A 170 14.76 23.19 -8.50
CA LYS A 170 14.96 22.47 -7.22
C LYS A 170 16.43 22.14 -6.97
N LYS A 171 17.35 22.75 -7.72
CA LYS A 171 18.80 22.46 -7.75
C LYS A 171 19.51 22.49 -6.39
N GLU A 172 18.96 23.16 -5.38
CA GLU A 172 19.56 23.25 -4.04
C GLU A 172 19.04 22.20 -3.04
N ARG A 173 18.06 21.36 -3.41
CA ARG A 173 17.53 20.33 -2.50
C ARG A 173 18.52 19.17 -2.40
N ILE A 174 19.27 19.15 -1.29
CA ILE A 174 20.07 18.00 -0.89
C ILE A 174 19.12 16.88 -0.49
N LEU A 175 19.27 15.72 -1.12
CA LEU A 175 18.53 14.53 -0.78
C LEU A 175 19.07 13.96 0.54
N ASP A 176 18.24 13.97 1.58
CA ASP A 176 18.54 13.30 2.84
C ASP A 176 18.34 11.78 2.71
N LYS A 177 19.40 11.02 2.96
CA LYS A 177 19.42 9.54 2.92
C LYS A 177 19.59 8.90 4.28
N GLU A 178 19.77 9.69 5.34
CA GLU A 178 20.20 9.20 6.66
C GLU A 178 19.13 9.41 7.71
N SER A 179 18.48 10.57 7.72
CA SER A 179 17.49 10.88 8.73
C SER A 179 16.11 10.36 8.31
N PHE A 180 15.38 9.74 9.22
CA PHE A 180 14.00 9.32 9.04
C PHE A 180 13.19 9.85 10.23
N PRO A 181 11.96 10.37 10.02
CA PRO A 181 11.11 10.78 11.13
C PRO A 181 10.84 9.61 12.09
N PRO A 182 10.56 9.86 13.37
CA PRO A 182 10.17 8.80 14.30
C PRO A 182 8.90 8.09 13.81
N MET A 183 8.81 6.79 14.06
CA MET A 183 7.66 5.97 13.72
C MET A 183 6.72 5.92 14.92
N ILE A 184 5.70 6.79 14.93
CA ILE A 184 4.73 6.84 16.02
C ILE A 184 3.66 5.76 15.82
N TRP A 185 3.96 4.54 16.28
CA TRP A 185 3.14 3.35 16.06
C TRP A 185 1.71 3.47 16.59
N SER A 186 1.56 4.15 17.73
CA SER A 186 0.29 4.34 18.44
C SER A 186 -0.76 5.14 17.65
N ILE A 187 -0.36 5.81 16.58
CA ILE A 187 -1.28 6.46 15.63
C ILE A 187 -2.13 5.42 14.88
N TYR A 188 -1.56 4.25 14.56
CA TYR A 188 -2.15 3.30 13.63
C TYR A 188 -2.72 2.07 14.35
N ILE A 189 -1.94 1.50 15.27
CA ILE A 189 -2.26 0.26 15.97
C ILE A 189 -1.96 0.39 17.45
N ASP A 190 -2.70 -0.34 18.27
CA ASP A 190 -2.40 -0.42 19.69
C ASP A 190 -1.22 -1.37 19.95
N ARG A 191 -0.69 -1.28 21.17
CA ARG A 191 0.48 -2.06 21.60
C ARG A 191 0.25 -3.57 21.57
N ALA A 192 -0.99 -4.02 21.77
CA ALA A 192 -1.33 -5.44 21.77
C ALA A 192 -1.35 -6.01 20.35
N VAL A 193 -1.95 -5.27 19.40
CA VAL A 193 -1.92 -5.57 17.97
C VAL A 193 -0.49 -5.54 17.44
N PHE A 194 0.32 -4.56 17.86
CA PHE A 194 1.74 -4.52 17.51
C PHE A 194 2.46 -5.81 17.95
N ALA A 195 2.29 -6.23 19.20
CA ALA A 195 2.89 -7.47 19.72
C ALA A 195 2.42 -8.71 18.95
N GLN A 196 1.15 -8.75 18.54
CA GLN A 196 0.60 -9.85 17.75
C GLN A 196 1.20 -9.93 16.35
N GLU A 197 1.40 -8.79 15.69
CA GLU A 197 1.87 -8.72 14.31
C GLU A 197 3.41 -8.83 14.21
N PHE A 198 4.12 -8.23 15.15
CA PHE A 198 5.58 -8.10 15.10
C PHE A 198 6.33 -8.94 16.12
N GLY A 199 5.68 -9.44 17.17
CA GLY A 199 6.30 -10.21 18.25
C GLY A 199 6.54 -9.38 19.52
N LEU A 200 6.48 -10.03 20.68
CA LEU A 200 6.69 -9.38 21.98
C LEU A 200 8.11 -8.82 22.14
N GLU A 201 9.09 -9.47 21.51
CA GLU A 201 10.49 -9.08 21.47
C GLU A 201 10.72 -7.71 20.81
N ASN A 202 9.80 -7.27 19.94
CA ASN A 202 9.90 -6.03 19.20
C ASN A 202 9.19 -4.85 19.88
N LEU A 203 8.58 -5.04 21.06
CA LEU A 203 7.81 -4.02 21.76
C LEU A 203 8.59 -2.74 22.07
N ILE A 204 9.92 -2.85 22.21
CA ILE A 204 10.79 -1.69 22.40
C ILE A 204 10.63 -0.67 21.26
N HIS A 205 10.42 -1.12 20.02
CA HIS A 205 10.24 -0.24 18.87
C HIS A 205 8.92 0.53 18.92
N TYR A 206 7.87 -0.10 19.45
CA TYR A 206 6.60 0.57 19.72
C TYR A 206 6.77 1.65 20.79
N ASP A 207 7.41 1.30 21.92
CA ASP A 207 7.53 2.18 23.07
C ASP A 207 8.47 3.37 22.81
N GLU A 208 9.53 3.17 22.02
CA GLU A 208 10.51 4.20 21.69
C GLU A 208 10.22 4.94 20.37
N ASN A 209 9.14 4.60 19.67
CA ASN A 209 8.77 5.15 18.35
C ASN A 209 9.87 5.02 17.29
N THR A 210 10.54 3.87 17.26
CA THR A 210 11.61 3.56 16.30
C THR A 210 11.11 2.61 15.21
N ASP A 211 11.79 2.62 14.06
CA ASP A 211 11.54 1.64 13.01
C ASP A 211 11.84 0.22 13.51
N LEU A 212 11.13 -0.77 12.98
CA LEU A 212 11.51 -2.17 13.15
C LEU A 212 12.91 -2.39 12.56
N THR A 213 13.72 -3.17 13.25
CA THR A 213 15.02 -3.62 12.75
C THR A 213 14.80 -4.74 11.74
N ASP A 214 14.48 -4.37 10.50
CA ASP A 214 14.23 -5.34 9.42
C ASP A 214 15.52 -6.10 9.04
N VAL A 215 15.32 -7.15 8.22
CA VAL A 215 16.29 -8.17 7.74
C VAL A 215 17.60 -7.60 7.13
N THR A 216 17.66 -6.30 6.84
CA THR A 216 18.77 -5.60 6.19
C THR A 216 19.81 -4.99 7.14
N ASN A 217 19.89 -5.40 8.40
CA ASN A 217 20.85 -4.84 9.37
C ASN A 217 20.71 -3.30 9.47
N HIS A 218 19.51 -2.83 9.80
CA HIS A 218 19.20 -1.43 10.17
C HIS A 218 19.18 -0.41 9.01
N GLY A 219 19.49 -0.83 7.79
CA GLY A 219 19.63 0.04 6.62
C GLY A 219 18.46 0.00 5.62
N VAL A 220 18.50 0.96 4.70
CA VAL A 220 17.65 0.98 3.50
C VAL A 220 18.12 -0.10 2.53
N ALA A 221 17.19 -0.86 1.96
CA ALA A 221 17.46 -1.80 0.87
C ALA A 221 17.75 -1.05 -0.45
N TRP A 222 18.93 -0.44 -0.57
CA TRP A 222 19.28 0.39 -1.73
C TRP A 222 19.14 -0.34 -3.07
N GLU A 223 19.53 -1.60 -3.17
CA GLU A 223 19.36 -2.40 -4.39
C GLU A 223 17.89 -2.51 -4.83
N LEU A 224 16.95 -2.50 -3.88
CA LEU A 224 15.52 -2.59 -4.16
C LEU A 224 14.95 -1.29 -4.76
N ILE A 225 15.47 -0.13 -4.34
CA ILE A 225 14.96 1.19 -4.73
C ILE A 225 15.83 1.92 -5.76
N ASP A 226 17.06 1.48 -5.98
CA ASP A 226 17.98 2.03 -6.99
C ASP A 226 18.22 1.04 -8.16
N GLY A 227 17.83 -0.23 -8.00
CA GLY A 227 17.94 -1.27 -9.03
C GLY A 227 16.94 -1.10 -10.19
N ASN A 228 17.13 -1.91 -11.22
CA ASN A 228 16.21 -2.02 -12.36
C ASN A 228 14.96 -2.83 -11.94
N CYS A 229 13.78 -2.37 -12.34
CA CYS A 229 12.50 -3.02 -12.11
C CYS A 229 11.59 -3.04 -13.37
N ASP A 230 12.17 -3.00 -14.56
CA ASP A 230 11.43 -2.95 -15.83
C ASP A 230 10.58 -4.22 -16.06
N ASP A 231 10.97 -5.35 -15.45
CA ASP A 231 10.30 -6.65 -15.52
C ASP A 231 9.14 -6.80 -14.52
N ILE A 232 8.88 -5.79 -13.68
CA ILE A 232 7.91 -5.92 -12.58
C ILE A 232 6.48 -6.11 -13.09
N LEU A 233 6.11 -5.44 -14.19
CA LEU A 233 4.77 -5.56 -14.76
C LEU A 233 4.54 -6.96 -15.32
N ASP A 234 5.49 -7.50 -16.08
CA ASP A 234 5.40 -8.86 -16.63
C ASP A 234 5.35 -9.91 -15.51
N SER A 235 6.14 -9.70 -14.46
CA SER A 235 6.15 -10.56 -13.27
C SER A 235 4.80 -10.56 -12.54
N LEU A 236 4.24 -9.38 -12.27
CA LEU A 236 2.96 -9.24 -11.59
C LEU A 236 1.81 -9.75 -12.45
N GLU A 237 1.85 -9.52 -13.76
CA GLU A 237 0.85 -10.03 -14.69
C GLU A 237 0.90 -11.56 -14.77
N THR A 238 2.08 -12.16 -14.79
CA THR A 238 2.25 -13.62 -14.73
C THR A 238 1.68 -14.20 -13.43
N LEU A 239 2.00 -13.60 -12.28
CA LEU A 239 1.46 -14.03 -10.98
C LEU A 239 -0.07 -13.91 -10.95
N ARG A 240 -0.59 -12.80 -11.47
CA ARG A 240 -2.03 -12.53 -11.55
C ARG A 240 -2.74 -13.56 -12.43
N GLN A 241 -2.24 -13.84 -13.63
CA GLN A 241 -2.83 -14.79 -14.56
C GLN A 241 -2.76 -16.24 -14.07
N ASN A 242 -1.71 -16.61 -13.34
CA ASN A 242 -1.54 -17.96 -12.79
C ASN A 242 -2.42 -18.24 -11.57
N SER A 243 -2.99 -17.20 -10.94
CA SER A 243 -3.89 -17.37 -9.80
C SER A 243 -5.11 -18.22 -10.19
N GLN A 244 -5.37 -19.26 -9.39
CA GLN A 244 -6.41 -20.27 -9.64
C GLN A 244 -7.77 -19.90 -9.04
N ILE A 245 -7.95 -18.64 -8.60
CA ILE A 245 -9.19 -18.17 -7.99
C ILE A 245 -10.27 -18.09 -9.06
N ASN A 246 -11.18 -19.08 -9.03
CA ASN A 246 -12.36 -19.11 -9.88
C ASN A 246 -13.51 -18.36 -9.20
N SER A 247 -14.30 -17.61 -9.97
CA SER A 247 -15.55 -16.94 -9.55
C SER A 247 -16.68 -17.92 -9.15
N HIS A 248 -16.35 -19.17 -8.85
CA HIS A 248 -17.31 -20.26 -8.71
C HIS A 248 -17.77 -20.43 -7.26
N LYS A 249 -18.65 -19.53 -6.84
CA LYS A 249 -19.94 -19.90 -6.25
C LYS A 249 -20.95 -18.85 -6.69
N ARG A 250 -21.71 -19.15 -7.76
CA ARG A 250 -23.03 -18.56 -7.96
C ARG A 250 -23.78 -18.71 -6.64
N VAL A 251 -23.92 -17.63 -5.87
CA VAL A 251 -24.90 -17.57 -4.81
C VAL A 251 -26.23 -17.86 -5.48
N LYS A 252 -26.83 -19.02 -5.21
CA LYS A 252 -28.19 -19.31 -5.66
C LYS A 252 -29.05 -18.16 -5.16
N SER A 253 -29.65 -17.40 -6.08
CA SER A 253 -30.72 -16.48 -5.71
C SER A 253 -31.82 -17.31 -5.05
N THR A 254 -31.89 -17.30 -3.73
CA THR A 254 -33.11 -17.66 -3.04
C THR A 254 -34.09 -16.54 -3.32
N LYS A 255 -35.08 -16.88 -4.15
CA LYS A 255 -36.30 -16.12 -4.40
C LYS A 255 -37.01 -15.76 -3.11
#